data_AF-A0A3D5UUF2-F1
#
_entry.id   AF-A0A3D5UUF2-F1
#
_cell.length_a   1.000
_cell.length_b   1.000
_cell.length_c   1.000
_cell.angle_alpha   90.00
_cell.angle_beta   90.00
_cell.angle_gamma   90.00
#
_symmetry.space_group_name_H-M   'P 1'
#
loop_
_entity.id
_entity.type
_entity.pdbx_description
1 polymer ?
#
loop_
_entity_poly.entity_id
_entity_poly.type
_entity_poly.pdbx_seq_one_letter_code
_entity_poly.pdbx_strand_id
1 'polypeptide(L)'
;MSTQVQESAANARRNAQREALLDAASEMLVHGGPEAISLRKLAARVGTSTMAVYTAFGGKEGLIFALYEEAFDRLAAAEEAVMKNPEPLLYLRDLAFAYRDFALKNPSYYALMISSTLPVPDSLRHGETGKTNPTARGVTQHRSYRIMLDAVKKCVEDGTLPSHHGVEVLADALWAAVHGLCSLELAGFHDSAEAAENRFNVTTGAILRGLLTPEGRKKLDSLNQD
;
A
#
# COMPACT_ATOMS: atom_id res chain seq x y z
N MET A 1 30.61 -23.17 -9.99
CA MET A 1 29.34 -22.87 -10.71
C MET A 1 28.18 -23.73 -10.24
N SER A 2 28.32 -25.05 -10.06
CA SER A 2 27.18 -25.94 -9.67
C SER A 2 26.56 -25.64 -8.30
N THR A 3 27.36 -25.30 -7.29
CA THR A 3 26.86 -24.98 -5.93
C THR A 3 26.04 -23.69 -5.88
N GLN A 4 26.46 -22.66 -6.62
CA GLN A 4 25.80 -21.35 -6.66
C GLN A 4 24.44 -21.41 -7.38
N VAL A 5 24.32 -22.27 -8.40
CA VAL A 5 23.04 -22.54 -9.10
C VAL A 5 22.07 -23.32 -8.21
N GLN A 6 22.56 -24.30 -7.44
CA GLN A 6 21.75 -25.07 -6.49
C GLN A 6 21.27 -24.23 -5.30
N GLU A 7 22.11 -23.34 -4.76
CA GLU A 7 21.73 -22.40 -3.71
C GLU A 7 20.68 -21.38 -4.20
N SER A 8 20.83 -20.88 -5.43
CA SER A 8 19.84 -20.00 -6.07
C SER A 8 18.48 -20.68 -6.23
N ALA A 9 18.44 -21.92 -6.71
CA ALA A 9 17.20 -22.68 -6.86
C ALA A 9 16.54 -23.01 -5.51
N ALA A 10 17.34 -23.34 -4.49
CA ALA A 10 16.85 -23.58 -3.13
C ALA A 10 16.26 -22.30 -2.51
N ASN A 11 16.89 -21.14 -2.74
CA ASN A 11 16.36 -19.84 -2.31
C ASN A 11 15.05 -19.51 -3.02
N ALA A 12 14.99 -19.66 -4.34
CA ALA A 12 13.76 -19.42 -5.11
C ALA A 12 12.60 -20.29 -4.60
N ARG A 13 12.85 -21.58 -4.35
CA ARG A 13 11.83 -22.48 -3.78
C ARG A 13 11.36 -22.04 -2.40
N ARG A 14 12.28 -21.60 -1.53
CA ARG A 14 11.92 -21.11 -0.19
C ARG A 14 11.09 -19.83 -0.27
N ASN A 15 11.45 -18.91 -1.16
CA ASN A 15 10.70 -17.67 -1.37
C ASN A 15 9.28 -17.95 -1.89
N ALA A 16 9.15 -18.79 -2.93
CA ALA A 16 7.84 -19.19 -3.46
C ALA A 16 6.96 -19.87 -2.39
N GLN A 17 7.55 -20.68 -1.52
CA GLN A 17 6.82 -21.27 -0.39
C GLN A 17 6.40 -20.23 0.64
N ARG A 18 7.27 -19.26 0.95
CA ARG A 18 6.95 -18.15 1.86
C ARG A 18 5.81 -17.29 1.30
N GLU A 19 5.85 -16.95 0.02
CA GLU A 19 4.80 -16.21 -0.67
C GLU A 19 3.47 -16.97 -0.62
N ALA A 20 3.46 -18.26 -0.97
CA ALA A 20 2.25 -19.09 -0.89
C ALA A 20 1.65 -19.17 0.52
N LEU A 21 2.50 -19.19 1.56
CA LEU A 21 2.06 -19.11 2.96
C LEU A 21 1.44 -17.76 3.31
N LEU A 22 2.01 -16.65 2.81
CA LEU A 22 1.45 -15.33 3.05
C LEU A 22 0.14 -15.12 2.28
N ASP A 23 0.05 -15.55 1.03
CA ASP A 23 -1.18 -15.43 0.24
C ASP A 23 -2.32 -16.16 0.95
N ALA A 24 -2.10 -17.43 1.31
CA ALA A 24 -3.07 -18.24 2.02
C ALA A 24 -3.45 -17.67 3.39
N ALA A 25 -2.50 -17.08 4.13
CA ALA A 25 -2.75 -16.47 5.43
C ALA A 25 -3.50 -15.13 5.32
N SER A 26 -3.24 -14.33 4.28
CA SER A 26 -3.93 -13.06 4.02
C SER A 26 -5.43 -13.28 3.85
N GLU A 27 -5.81 -14.32 3.09
CA GLU A 27 -7.22 -14.68 2.88
C GLU A 27 -7.89 -15.18 4.17
N MET A 28 -7.19 -16.03 4.94
CA MET A 28 -7.71 -16.49 6.23
C MET A 28 -7.97 -15.31 7.18
N LEU A 29 -7.08 -14.32 7.18
CA LEU A 29 -7.17 -13.13 8.00
C LEU A 29 -8.35 -12.24 7.60
N VAL A 30 -8.55 -12.02 6.30
CA VAL A 30 -9.66 -11.18 5.80
C VAL A 30 -11.03 -11.80 6.06
N HIS A 31 -11.17 -13.11 5.92
CA HIS A 31 -12.48 -13.76 6.09
C HIS A 31 -12.85 -14.06 7.54
N GLY A 32 -11.88 -14.25 8.43
CA GLY A 32 -12.14 -14.71 9.79
C GLY A 32 -11.40 -13.96 10.90
N GLY A 33 -10.72 -12.86 10.57
CA GLY A 33 -9.95 -12.07 11.50
C GLY A 33 -8.72 -12.80 12.08
N PRO A 34 -8.00 -12.18 13.04
CA PRO A 34 -6.79 -12.76 13.62
C PRO A 34 -7.01 -14.15 14.22
N GLU A 35 -8.19 -14.43 14.77
CA GLU A 35 -8.51 -15.71 15.39
C GLU A 35 -8.64 -16.86 14.39
N ALA A 36 -8.92 -16.58 13.11
CA ALA A 36 -8.97 -17.61 12.08
C ALA A 36 -7.60 -18.13 11.67
N ILE A 37 -6.51 -17.41 11.97
CA ILE A 37 -5.15 -17.87 11.67
C ILE A 37 -4.77 -19.04 12.57
N SER A 38 -4.67 -20.22 11.96
CA SER A 38 -4.12 -21.44 12.55
C SER A 38 -2.93 -21.91 11.71
N LEU A 39 -1.73 -21.94 12.30
CA LEU A 39 -0.50 -22.35 11.61
C LEU A 39 -0.60 -23.77 11.04
N ARG A 40 -1.32 -24.66 11.73
CA ARG A 40 -1.57 -26.03 11.25
C ARG A 40 -2.48 -26.05 10.02
N LYS A 41 -3.59 -25.28 10.04
CA LYS A 41 -4.49 -25.19 8.88
C LYS A 41 -3.79 -24.53 7.70
N LEU A 42 -2.99 -23.51 7.96
CA LEU A 42 -2.19 -22.83 6.95
C LEU A 42 -1.18 -23.78 6.29
N ALA A 43 -0.41 -24.51 7.10
CA ALA A 43 0.55 -25.49 6.61
C ALA A 43 -0.12 -26.56 5.73
N ALA A 44 -1.26 -27.10 6.18
CA ALA A 44 -2.03 -28.07 5.42
C ALA A 44 -2.53 -27.49 4.09
N ARG A 45 -3.00 -26.24 4.08
CA ARG A 45 -3.50 -25.55 2.88
C ARG A 45 -2.42 -25.36 1.81
N VAL A 46 -1.18 -25.07 2.23
CA VAL A 46 -0.04 -24.86 1.32
C VAL A 46 0.73 -26.16 1.01
N GLY A 47 0.38 -27.27 1.67
CA GLY A 47 1.07 -28.55 1.48
C GLY A 47 2.47 -28.59 2.10
N THR A 48 2.66 -27.91 3.24
CA THR A 48 3.93 -27.90 3.99
C THR A 48 3.73 -28.37 5.44
N SER A 49 4.83 -28.48 6.20
CA SER A 49 4.78 -28.83 7.62
C SER A 49 4.52 -27.58 8.48
N THR A 50 3.84 -27.75 9.61
CA THR A 50 3.69 -26.66 10.60
C THR A 50 5.05 -26.14 11.06
N MET A 51 6.06 -27.03 11.17
CA MET A 51 7.43 -26.64 11.51
C MET A 51 8.03 -25.68 10.49
N ALA A 52 7.78 -25.88 9.19
CA ALA A 52 8.24 -24.95 8.15
C ALA A 52 7.61 -23.55 8.31
N VAL A 53 6.35 -23.47 8.74
CA VAL A 53 5.70 -22.18 9.06
C VAL A 53 6.36 -21.52 10.27
N TYR A 54 6.66 -22.29 11.33
CA TYR A 54 7.42 -21.78 12.47
C TYR A 54 8.83 -21.31 12.09
N THR A 55 9.53 -22.06 11.23
CA THR A 55 10.86 -21.67 10.74
C THR A 55 10.80 -20.40 9.89
N ALA A 56 9.75 -20.22 9.09
CA ALA A 56 9.62 -19.05 8.21
C ALA A 56 9.22 -17.78 8.96
N PHE A 57 8.37 -17.89 9.99
CA PHE A 57 7.72 -16.71 10.59
C PHE A 57 7.84 -16.61 12.11
N GLY A 58 8.43 -17.58 12.80
CA GLY A 58 8.56 -17.56 14.26
C GLY A 58 7.24 -17.75 15.03
N GLY A 59 6.12 -17.99 14.35
CA GLY A 59 4.81 -18.21 14.96
C GLY A 59 3.69 -17.36 14.36
N LYS A 60 2.55 -17.28 15.04
CA LYS A 60 1.36 -16.53 14.58
C LYS A 60 1.62 -15.02 14.54
N GLU A 61 2.26 -14.47 15.56
CA GLU A 61 2.56 -13.02 15.63
C GLU A 61 3.52 -12.60 14.53
N GLY A 62 4.62 -13.35 14.32
CA GLY A 62 5.56 -13.05 13.26
C GLY A 62 4.99 -13.29 11.85
N LEU A 63 4.03 -14.22 11.69
CA LEU A 63 3.28 -14.36 10.44
C LEU A 63 2.40 -13.12 10.18
N ILE A 64 1.71 -12.62 11.21
CA ILE A 64 0.89 -11.41 11.10
C ILE A 64 1.76 -10.20 10.77
N PHE A 65 2.91 -10.06 11.42
CA PHE A 65 3.88 -9.00 11.10
C PHE A 65 4.37 -9.11 9.65
N ALA A 66 4.76 -10.30 9.21
CA ALA A 66 5.20 -10.55 7.84
C ALA A 66 4.09 -10.27 6.80
N LEU A 67 2.82 -10.49 7.15
CA LEU A 67 1.68 -10.13 6.30
C LEU A 67 1.54 -8.62 6.10
N TYR A 68 1.78 -7.83 7.15
CA TYR A 68 1.79 -6.36 7.03
C TYR A 68 2.94 -5.87 6.16
N GLU A 69 4.16 -6.38 6.39
CA GLU A 69 5.32 -6.03 5.57
C GLU A 69 5.08 -6.38 4.10
N GLU A 70 4.57 -7.58 3.83
CA GLU A 70 4.25 -8.05 2.48
C GLU A 70 3.21 -7.16 1.78
N ALA A 71 2.18 -6.70 2.51
CA ALA A 71 1.17 -5.81 1.93
C ALA A 71 1.80 -4.52 1.38
N PHE A 72 2.66 -3.87 2.18
CA PHE A 72 3.33 -2.65 1.76
C PHE A 72 4.44 -2.91 0.73
N ASP A 73 5.12 -4.05 0.79
CA ASP A 73 6.10 -4.47 -0.20
C ASP A 73 5.48 -4.64 -1.59
N ARG A 74 4.29 -5.25 -1.66
CA ARG A 74 3.53 -5.40 -2.90
C ARG A 74 3.02 -4.07 -3.44
N LEU A 75 2.53 -3.18 -2.58
CA LEU A 75 2.16 -1.83 -3.00
C LEU A 75 3.37 -1.11 -3.60
N ALA A 76 4.50 -1.14 -2.90
CA ALA A 76 5.71 -0.49 -3.38
C ALA A 76 6.19 -1.07 -4.72
N ALA A 77 6.09 -2.39 -4.91
CA ALA A 77 6.42 -3.01 -6.19
C ALA A 77 5.48 -2.53 -7.31
N ALA A 78 4.19 -2.33 -7.02
CA ALA A 78 3.24 -1.77 -7.98
C ALA A 78 3.57 -0.31 -8.32
N GLU A 79 3.95 0.50 -7.34
CA GLU A 79 4.38 1.89 -7.52
C GLU A 79 5.72 2.00 -8.28
N GLU A 80 6.68 1.11 -8.00
CA GLU A 80 7.98 1.04 -8.68
C GLU A 80 7.86 0.62 -10.15
N ALA A 81 6.83 -0.16 -10.49
CA ALA A 81 6.54 -0.56 -11.86
C ALA A 81 5.96 0.60 -12.71
N VAL A 82 5.54 1.71 -12.10
CA VAL A 82 5.07 2.89 -12.81
C VAL A 82 6.23 3.57 -13.54
N MET A 83 6.07 3.76 -14.85
CA MET A 83 7.03 4.52 -15.64
C MET A 83 7.11 5.96 -15.10
N LYS A 84 8.32 6.40 -14.72
CA LYS A 84 8.52 7.75 -14.19
C LYS A 84 8.24 8.79 -15.27
N ASN A 85 7.10 9.46 -15.15
CA ASN A 85 6.75 10.59 -15.99
C ASN A 85 7.69 11.77 -15.67
N PRO A 86 8.30 12.42 -16.68
CA PRO A 86 9.10 13.64 -16.46
C PRO A 86 8.30 14.77 -15.81
N GLU A 87 6.98 14.78 -16.02
CA GLU A 87 6.06 15.72 -15.39
C GLU A 87 5.61 15.22 -14.00
N PRO A 88 6.02 15.87 -12.90
CA PRO A 88 5.72 15.41 -11.53
C PRO A 88 4.23 15.23 -11.25
N LEU A 89 3.36 16.09 -11.79
CA LEU A 89 1.91 15.96 -11.61
C LEU A 89 1.34 14.70 -12.25
N LEU A 90 1.76 14.41 -13.48
CA LEU A 90 1.31 13.21 -14.18
C LEU A 90 1.83 11.97 -13.48
N TYR A 91 3.06 12.00 -12.96
CA TYR A 91 3.59 10.90 -12.16
C TYR A 91 2.78 10.66 -10.87
N LEU A 92 2.36 11.72 -10.15
CA LEU A 92 1.47 11.58 -8.99
C LEU A 92 0.13 10.93 -9.36
N ARG A 93 -0.45 11.35 -10.48
CA ARG A 93 -1.68 10.74 -11.00
C ARG A 93 -1.47 9.26 -11.31
N ASP A 94 -0.37 8.92 -11.98
CA ASP A 94 -0.07 7.54 -12.39
C ASP A 94 0.17 6.64 -11.14
N LEU A 95 0.79 7.17 -10.08
CA LEU A 95 0.92 6.50 -8.79
C LEU A 95 -0.44 6.25 -8.12
N ALA A 96 -1.38 7.21 -8.19
CA ALA A 96 -2.74 7.02 -7.65
C ALA A 96 -3.46 5.86 -8.35
N PHE A 97 -3.32 5.73 -9.68
CA PHE A 97 -3.86 4.60 -10.42
C PHE A 97 -3.18 3.28 -10.05
N ALA A 98 -1.87 3.26 -9.88
CA ALA A 98 -1.15 2.07 -9.43
C ALA A 98 -1.59 1.61 -8.03
N TYR A 99 -1.85 2.56 -7.13
CA TYR A 99 -2.41 2.26 -5.80
C TYR A 99 -3.78 1.59 -5.90
N ARG A 100 -4.68 2.14 -6.74
CA ARG A 100 -6.01 1.56 -6.97
C ARG A 100 -5.92 0.17 -7.59
N ASP A 101 -5.10 0.00 -8.62
CA ASP A 101 -4.89 -1.28 -9.28
C ASP A 101 -4.34 -2.34 -8.31
N PHE A 102 -3.37 -1.97 -7.47
CA PHE A 102 -2.89 -2.82 -6.38
C PHE A 102 -4.03 -3.24 -5.45
N ALA A 103 -4.85 -2.27 -4.99
CA ALA A 103 -5.94 -2.54 -4.05
C ALA A 103 -6.96 -3.53 -4.62
N LEU A 104 -7.35 -3.35 -5.88
CA LEU A 104 -8.32 -4.22 -6.57
C LEU A 104 -7.77 -5.62 -6.87
N LYS A 105 -6.48 -5.72 -7.24
CA LYS A 105 -5.82 -7.01 -7.50
C LYS A 105 -5.45 -7.78 -6.24
N ASN A 106 -5.26 -7.09 -5.12
CA ASN A 106 -4.80 -7.67 -3.86
C ASN A 106 -5.73 -7.27 -2.69
N PRO A 107 -7.05 -7.56 -2.75
CA PRO A 107 -8.01 -7.09 -1.76
C PRO A 107 -7.69 -7.61 -0.35
N SER A 108 -7.12 -8.82 -0.24
CA SER A 108 -6.73 -9.39 1.05
C SER A 108 -5.56 -8.62 1.70
N TYR A 109 -4.56 -8.24 0.92
CA TYR A 109 -3.41 -7.46 1.40
C TYR A 109 -3.77 -6.00 1.62
N TYR A 110 -4.59 -5.42 0.75
CA TYR A 110 -5.14 -4.08 0.95
C TYR A 110 -5.90 -3.99 2.28
N ALA A 111 -6.70 -5.01 2.60
CA ALA A 111 -7.42 -5.07 3.86
C ALA A 111 -6.47 -5.01 5.08
N LEU A 112 -5.23 -5.48 4.96
CA LEU A 112 -4.23 -5.38 6.05
C LEU A 112 -3.68 -3.96 6.20
N MET A 113 -3.69 -3.16 5.15
CA MET A 113 -3.26 -1.76 5.25
C MET A 113 -4.30 -0.88 5.94
N ILE A 114 -5.60 -1.16 5.75
CA ILE A 114 -6.71 -0.50 6.49
C ILE A 114 -6.84 -1.06 7.91
N SER A 115 -6.65 -2.38 8.02
CA SER A 115 -6.84 -3.13 9.25
C SER A 115 -5.48 -3.30 9.87
N SER A 116 -4.99 -2.23 10.50
CA SER A 116 -4.30 -2.47 11.77
C SER A 116 -5.32 -3.19 12.65
N THR A 117 -5.28 -4.54 12.60
CA THR A 117 -6.26 -5.50 13.16
C THR A 117 -6.44 -5.41 14.68
N LEU A 118 -5.93 -4.34 15.30
CA LEU A 118 -6.11 -3.97 16.69
C LEU A 118 -6.48 -2.48 16.73
N PRO A 119 -7.61 -2.10 17.35
CA PRO A 119 -7.93 -0.69 17.55
C PRO A 119 -6.75 0.00 18.21
N VAL A 120 -6.27 1.09 17.60
CA VAL A 120 -5.23 1.92 18.20
C VAL A 120 -5.80 2.49 19.50
N PRO A 121 -5.21 2.20 20.68
CA PRO A 121 -5.66 2.77 21.94
C PRO A 121 -5.73 4.28 21.85
N ASP A 122 -6.71 4.92 22.50
CA ASP A 122 -6.90 6.37 22.44
C ASP A 122 -5.64 7.14 22.83
N SER A 123 -4.88 6.62 23.78
CA SER A 123 -3.58 7.15 24.21
C SER A 123 -2.51 7.17 23.12
N LEU A 124 -2.62 6.32 22.10
CA LEU A 124 -1.68 6.22 20.97
C LEU A 124 -2.19 6.92 19.70
N ARG A 125 -3.47 7.33 19.64
CA ARG A 125 -4.04 8.03 18.46
C ARG A 125 -3.38 9.38 18.22
N HIS A 126 -3.12 10.12 19.29
CA HIS A 126 -2.55 11.47 19.26
C HIS A 126 -1.34 11.65 20.20
N GLY A 127 -0.86 10.56 20.81
CA GLY A 127 0.15 10.62 21.86
C GLY A 127 1.52 11.12 21.42
N GLU A 128 2.24 11.73 22.38
CA GLU A 128 3.66 12.06 22.27
C GLU A 128 4.49 10.77 22.16
N THR A 129 5.35 10.73 21.15
CA THR A 129 6.23 9.60 20.84
C THR A 129 7.06 9.21 22.05
N GLY A 130 6.94 7.99 22.57
CA GLY A 130 7.78 7.61 23.71
C GLY A 130 7.72 6.20 24.28
N LYS A 131 6.75 5.34 23.93
CA LYS A 131 6.75 3.94 24.43
C LYS A 131 6.55 2.88 23.34
N THR A 132 5.68 3.13 22.36
CA THR A 132 5.58 2.38 21.10
C THR A 132 4.93 3.28 20.05
N ASN A 133 5.43 3.30 18.81
CA ASN A 133 4.74 3.99 17.71
C ASN A 133 3.58 3.10 17.23
N PRO A 134 2.40 3.67 16.93
CA PRO A 134 1.36 2.93 16.20
C PRO A 134 1.94 2.35 14.92
N THR A 135 1.57 1.11 14.56
CA THR A 135 2.00 0.46 13.32
C THR A 135 1.75 1.36 12.08
N ALA A 136 0.65 2.12 12.10
CA ALA A 136 0.32 3.10 11.06
C ALA A 136 1.39 4.20 10.89
N ARG A 137 2.10 4.60 11.94
CA ARG A 137 3.23 5.55 11.82
C ARG A 137 4.48 4.91 11.23
N GLY A 138 4.61 3.59 11.25
CA GLY A 138 5.67 2.87 10.55
C GLY A 138 5.52 2.95 9.03
N VAL A 139 4.31 3.19 8.53
CA VAL A 139 4.02 3.32 7.08
C VAL A 139 4.85 4.44 6.45
N THR A 140 5.03 5.57 7.15
CA THR A 140 5.80 6.70 6.62
C THR A 140 7.29 6.38 6.42
N GLN A 141 7.79 5.33 7.07
CA GLN A 141 9.16 4.84 6.91
C GLN A 141 9.25 3.79 5.78
N HIS A 142 8.12 3.26 5.32
CA HIS A 142 8.09 2.23 4.29
C HIS A 142 8.44 2.79 2.91
N ARG A 143 8.99 1.94 2.03
CA ARG A 143 9.40 2.35 0.68
C ARG A 143 8.23 2.87 -0.17
N SER A 144 7.04 2.28 -0.06
CA SER A 144 5.83 2.72 -0.77
C SER A 144 5.50 4.18 -0.48
N TYR A 145 5.43 4.54 0.80
CA TYR A 145 5.18 5.93 1.19
C TYR A 145 6.26 6.88 0.67
N ARG A 146 7.54 6.47 0.69
CA ARG A 146 8.65 7.30 0.20
C ARG A 146 8.53 7.61 -1.30
N ILE A 147 8.05 6.68 -2.13
CA ILE A 147 7.86 6.90 -3.57
C ILE A 147 6.87 8.05 -3.82
N MET A 148 5.70 7.99 -3.16
CA MET A 148 4.70 9.05 -3.23
C MET A 148 5.22 10.37 -2.64
N LEU A 149 5.85 10.32 -1.46
CA LEU A 149 6.42 11.50 -0.81
C LEU A 149 7.42 12.22 -1.71
N ASP A 150 8.32 11.48 -2.38
CA ASP A 150 9.30 12.08 -3.28
C ASP A 150 8.66 12.66 -4.55
N ALA A 151 7.56 12.09 -5.04
CA ALA A 151 6.78 12.68 -6.13
C ALA A 151 6.12 14.01 -5.69
N VAL A 152 5.58 14.07 -4.48
CA VAL A 152 5.03 15.30 -3.89
C VAL A 152 6.13 16.35 -3.72
N LYS A 153 7.32 15.99 -3.22
CA LYS A 153 8.47 16.92 -3.11
C LYS A 153 8.80 17.56 -4.44
N LYS A 154 8.87 16.78 -5.52
CA LYS A 154 9.14 17.31 -6.87
C LYS A 154 8.09 18.31 -7.34
N CYS A 155 6.81 18.05 -7.04
CA CYS A 155 5.74 19.00 -7.34
C CYS A 155 5.83 20.28 -6.50
N VAL A 156 6.39 20.23 -5.29
CA VAL A 156 6.64 21.43 -4.49
C VAL A 156 7.86 22.19 -5.02
N GLU A 157 8.93 21.47 -5.38
CA GLU A 157 10.16 22.04 -5.95
C GLU A 157 9.93 22.75 -7.28
N ASP A 158 9.05 22.21 -8.13
CA ASP A 158 8.71 22.82 -9.42
C ASP A 158 7.58 23.88 -9.33
N GLY A 159 7.10 24.16 -8.12
CA GLY A 159 6.11 25.20 -7.83
C GLY A 159 4.66 24.81 -8.13
N THR A 160 4.40 23.56 -8.52
CA THR A 160 3.06 23.08 -8.88
C THR A 160 2.17 22.86 -7.64
N LEU A 161 2.77 22.37 -6.55
CA LEU A 161 2.16 22.28 -5.23
C LEU A 161 2.75 23.34 -4.28
N PRO A 162 1.97 23.80 -3.29
CA PRO A 162 2.40 24.84 -2.35
C PRO A 162 3.44 24.33 -1.36
N SER A 163 4.48 25.13 -1.10
CA SER A 163 5.51 24.80 -0.10
C SER A 163 5.09 25.05 1.36
N HIS A 164 4.04 25.83 1.61
CA HIS A 164 3.70 26.32 2.95
C HIS A 164 2.88 25.35 3.81
N HIS A 165 2.38 24.24 3.25
CA HIS A 165 1.61 23.22 4.00
C HIS A 165 2.47 22.10 4.58
N GLY A 166 3.73 21.98 4.18
CA GLY A 166 4.58 20.81 4.48
C GLY A 166 4.30 19.65 3.51
N VAL A 167 5.36 18.95 3.09
CA VAL A 167 5.27 17.91 2.06
C VAL A 167 4.49 16.70 2.58
N GLU A 168 4.70 16.33 3.83
CA GLU A 168 4.04 15.20 4.49
C GLU A 168 2.53 15.41 4.56
N VAL A 169 2.07 16.64 4.86
CA VAL A 169 0.64 16.97 4.91
C VAL A 169 -0.02 16.81 3.54
N LEU A 170 0.67 17.25 2.47
CA LEU A 170 0.19 17.09 1.10
C LEU A 170 0.15 15.61 0.69
N ALA A 171 1.19 14.85 1.03
CA ALA A 171 1.25 13.41 0.76
C ALA A 171 0.15 12.65 1.50
N ASP A 172 -0.08 12.95 2.78
CA ASP A 172 -1.15 12.36 3.58
C ASP A 172 -2.54 12.70 3.02
N ALA A 173 -2.77 13.94 2.58
CA ALA A 173 -4.05 14.34 1.99
C ALA A 173 -4.35 13.58 0.69
N LEU A 174 -3.35 13.45 -0.19
CA LEU A 174 -3.47 12.71 -1.45
C LEU A 174 -3.65 11.21 -1.19
N TRP A 175 -2.89 10.64 -0.26
CA TRP A 175 -3.02 9.24 0.12
C TRP A 175 -4.39 8.95 0.73
N ALA A 176 -4.85 9.76 1.68
CA ALA A 176 -6.15 9.61 2.33
C ALA A 176 -7.30 9.61 1.31
N ALA A 177 -7.21 10.46 0.29
CA ALA A 177 -8.19 10.50 -0.81
C ALA A 177 -8.24 9.18 -1.59
N VAL A 178 -7.09 8.73 -2.11
CA VAL A 178 -6.99 7.51 -2.91
C VAL A 178 -7.38 6.29 -2.07
N HIS A 179 -6.90 6.22 -0.84
CA HIS A 179 -7.21 5.17 0.12
C HIS A 179 -8.70 5.11 0.47
N GLY A 180 -9.35 6.25 0.69
CA GLY A 180 -10.79 6.32 0.94
C GLY A 180 -11.60 5.80 -0.24
N LEU A 181 -11.23 6.20 -1.46
CA LEU A 181 -11.89 5.76 -2.69
C LEU A 181 -11.75 4.25 -2.91
N CYS A 182 -10.54 3.70 -2.75
CA CYS A 182 -10.29 2.26 -2.88
C CYS A 182 -11.06 1.47 -1.82
N SER A 183 -11.10 1.97 -0.58
CA SER A 183 -11.85 1.34 0.51
C SER A 183 -13.35 1.27 0.22
N LEU A 184 -13.93 2.34 -0.32
CA LEU A 184 -15.35 2.37 -0.69
C LEU A 184 -15.66 1.45 -1.87
N GLU A 185 -14.78 1.40 -2.87
CA GLU A 185 -14.93 0.50 -4.02
C GLU A 185 -14.89 -0.97 -3.58
N LEU A 186 -13.90 -1.35 -2.77
CA LEU A 186 -13.78 -2.72 -2.23
C LEU A 186 -14.91 -3.09 -1.25
N ALA A 187 -15.54 -2.10 -0.62
CA ALA A 187 -16.72 -2.30 0.22
C ALA A 187 -18.02 -2.48 -0.59
N GLY A 188 -17.97 -2.40 -1.93
CA GLY A 188 -19.14 -2.53 -2.79
C GLY A 188 -20.07 -1.32 -2.76
N PHE A 189 -19.56 -0.13 -2.43
CA PHE A 189 -20.37 1.09 -2.33
C PHE A 189 -20.85 1.63 -3.68
N HIS A 190 -20.38 1.08 -4.80
CA HIS A 190 -20.66 1.56 -6.15
C HIS A 190 -21.44 0.50 -6.95
N ASP A 191 -22.41 0.96 -7.74
CA ASP A 191 -23.29 0.08 -8.52
C ASP A 191 -22.57 -0.64 -9.68
N SER A 192 -21.40 -0.14 -10.11
CA SER A 192 -20.57 -0.74 -11.16
C SER A 192 -19.11 -0.30 -11.07
N ALA A 193 -18.22 -1.04 -11.75
CA ALA A 193 -16.81 -0.67 -11.88
C ALA A 193 -16.61 0.67 -12.61
N GLU A 194 -17.44 0.96 -13.61
CA GLU A 194 -17.43 2.24 -14.33
C GLU A 194 -17.82 3.41 -13.40
N ALA A 195 -18.84 3.20 -12.55
CA ALA A 195 -19.23 4.21 -11.56
C ALA A 195 -18.12 4.46 -10.54
N ALA A 196 -17.44 3.41 -10.10
CA ALA A 196 -16.29 3.51 -9.21
C ALA A 196 -15.12 4.27 -9.86
N GLU A 197 -14.78 3.92 -11.10
CA GLU A 197 -13.71 4.58 -11.86
C GLU A 197 -14.01 6.06 -12.11
N ASN A 198 -15.24 6.40 -12.50
CA ASN A 198 -15.63 7.80 -12.68
C ASN A 198 -15.49 8.59 -11.37
N ARG A 199 -15.95 8.03 -10.24
CA ARG A 199 -15.80 8.67 -8.91
C ARG A 199 -14.33 8.80 -8.52
N PHE A 200 -13.51 7.81 -8.82
CA PHE A 200 -12.07 7.86 -8.60
C PHE A 200 -11.44 9.02 -9.37
N ASN A 201 -11.71 9.12 -10.68
CA ASN A 201 -11.17 10.17 -11.55
C ASN A 201 -11.63 11.57 -11.12
N VAL A 202 -12.92 11.74 -10.86
CA VAL A 202 -13.49 13.04 -10.44
C VAL A 202 -12.92 13.49 -9.10
N THR A 203 -12.87 12.59 -8.11
CA THR A 203 -12.46 12.95 -6.75
C THR A 203 -10.96 13.21 -6.65
N THR A 204 -10.13 12.35 -7.26
CA THR A 204 -8.67 12.57 -7.30
C THR A 204 -8.33 13.84 -8.07
N GLY A 205 -9.00 14.10 -9.20
CA GLY A 205 -8.86 15.34 -9.96
C GLY A 205 -9.26 16.58 -9.18
N ALA A 206 -10.38 16.54 -8.44
CA ALA A 206 -10.85 17.66 -7.62
C ALA A 206 -9.90 17.97 -6.46
N ILE A 207 -9.42 16.95 -5.75
CA ILE A 207 -8.48 17.10 -4.64
C ILE A 207 -7.15 17.64 -5.16
N LEU A 208 -6.61 17.05 -6.24
CA LEU A 208 -5.38 17.54 -6.85
C LEU A 208 -5.53 19.01 -7.23
N ARG A 209 -6.56 19.38 -8.02
CA ARG A 209 -6.80 20.78 -8.45
C ARG A 209 -6.96 21.74 -7.27
N GLY A 210 -7.56 21.30 -6.18
CA GLY A 210 -7.72 22.08 -4.95
C GLY A 210 -6.39 22.36 -4.24
N LEU A 211 -5.41 21.45 -4.36
CA LEU A 211 -4.08 21.60 -3.78
C LEU A 211 -3.10 22.37 -4.68
N LEU A 212 -3.38 22.52 -5.99
CA LEU A 212 -2.48 23.21 -6.92
C LEU A 212 -2.32 24.70 -6.59
N THR A 213 -1.11 25.22 -6.85
CA THR A 213 -0.86 26.65 -6.95
C THR A 213 -1.55 27.25 -8.20
N PRO A 214 -1.67 28.59 -8.33
CA PRO A 214 -2.14 29.19 -9.57
C PRO A 214 -1.34 28.77 -10.80
N GLU A 215 -0.02 28.64 -10.66
CA GLU A 215 0.92 28.17 -11.69
C GLU A 215 0.68 26.69 -12.00
N GLY A 216 0.52 25.87 -10.96
CA GLY A 216 0.19 24.45 -11.08
C GLY A 216 -1.11 24.20 -11.84
N ARG A 217 -2.14 25.03 -11.61
CA ARG A 217 -3.41 24.96 -12.36
C ARG A 217 -3.19 25.23 -13.86
N LYS A 218 -2.45 26.30 -14.20
CA LYS A 218 -2.12 26.61 -15.59
C LYS A 218 -1.35 25.47 -16.26
N LYS A 219 -0.38 24.89 -15.55
CA LYS A 219 0.41 23.74 -16.01
C LYS A 219 -0.47 22.52 -16.27
N LEU A 220 -1.38 22.19 -15.34
CA LEU A 220 -2.33 21.09 -15.53
C LEU A 220 -3.24 21.32 -16.74
N ASP A 221 -3.72 22.55 -16.93
CA ASP A 221 -4.61 22.86 -18.06
C ASP A 221 -3.87 22.76 -19.42
N SER A 222 -2.58 23.10 -19.50
CA SER A 222 -1.79 22.88 -20.72
C SER A 222 -1.54 21.40 -21.01
N LEU A 223 -1.35 20.57 -19.97
CA LEU A 223 -1.13 19.13 -20.14
C LEU A 223 -2.36 18.36 -20.62
N ASN A 224 -3.56 18.93 -20.49
CA ASN A 224 -4.81 18.31 -20.94
C ASN A 224 -5.24 18.77 -22.35
N GLN A 225 -4.45 19.64 -23.00
CA GLN A 225 -4.73 20.14 -24.35
C GLN A 225 -3.96 19.40 -25.45
N ASP A 226 -3.02 18.52 -25.06
CA ASP A 226 -2.23 17.63 -25.91
C ASP A 226 -2.72 16.18 -25.81
#